data_AF-A0A915D2K6-F1
#
_entry.id   AF-A0A915D2K6-F1
#
_cell.length_a   1.000
_cell.length_b   1.000
_cell.length_c   1.000
_cell.angle_alpha   90.00
_cell.angle_beta   90.00
_cell.angle_gamma   90.00
#
_symmetry.space_group_name_H-M   'P 1'
#
loop_
_entity.id
_entity.type
_entity.pdbx_description
1 polymer ?
#
loop_
_entity_poly.entity_id
_entity_poly.type
_entity_poly.pdbx_seq_one_letter_code
_entity_poly.pdbx_strand_id
1 'polypeptide(L)'
;MVLIPIHHPGHWALIVIQIGNKEIGYYDSLNNDGTKSLHKIWEFLDTESMSRLKCGLEDSKWTYTSHQGIPLQQNGYDCGVFTCQYAECLSRGSSFNFNQQYMSGFREQMVAEIKKGALY
;
A
#
# COMPACT_ATOMS: atom_id res chain seq x y z
N MET A 1 11.55 0.42 3.23
CA MET A 1 10.18 0.40 2.69
C MET A 1 9.61 1.81 2.76
N VAL A 2 8.86 2.22 1.74
CA VAL A 2 8.06 3.46 1.74
C VAL A 2 6.61 3.08 1.49
N LEU A 3 5.69 3.59 2.32
CA LEU A 3 4.25 3.36 2.20
C LEU A 3 3.60 4.63 1.62
N ILE A 4 2.83 4.48 0.55
CA ILE A 4 2.17 5.59 -0.14
C ILE A 4 0.67 5.27 -0.26
N PRO A 5 -0.15 5.80 0.65
CA PRO A 5 -1.61 5.72 0.51
C PRO A 5 -2.07 6.45 -0.75
N ILE A 6 -2.87 5.79 -1.57
CA ILE A 6 -3.44 6.34 -2.80
C ILE A 6 -4.92 6.57 -2.59
N HIS A 7 -5.33 7.84 -2.67
CA HIS A 7 -6.74 8.23 -2.64
C HIS A 7 -7.28 8.38 -4.06
N HIS A 8 -8.24 7.52 -4.40
CA HIS A 8 -9.10 7.66 -5.56
C HIS A 8 -10.46 8.22 -5.11
N PRO A 9 -11.28 8.82 -6.00
CA PRO A 9 -12.63 9.24 -5.64
C PRO A 9 -13.44 8.08 -5.04
N GLY A 10 -13.69 8.13 -3.73
CA GLY A 10 -14.43 7.11 -2.99
C GLY A 10 -13.67 5.81 -2.68
N HIS A 11 -12.36 5.74 -2.89
CA HIS A 11 -11.58 4.51 -2.69
C HIS A 11 -10.15 4.77 -2.20
N TRP A 12 -9.64 3.86 -1.37
CA TRP A 12 -8.27 3.87 -0.87
C TRP A 12 -7.54 2.60 -1.33
N ALA A 13 -6.32 2.79 -1.80
CA ALA A 13 -5.37 1.73 -2.12
C ALA A 13 -3.99 2.07 -1.55
N LEU A 14 -3.04 1.16 -1.67
CA LEU A 14 -1.68 1.31 -1.15
C LEU A 14 -0.65 1.02 -2.23
N ILE A 15 0.33 1.91 -2.39
CA ILE A 15 1.60 1.59 -3.03
C ILE A 15 2.67 1.37 -1.97
N VAL A 16 3.47 0.33 -2.15
CA VAL A 16 4.64 0.05 -1.31
C VAL A 16 5.89 -0.03 -2.16
N ILE A 17 6.91 0.75 -1.77
CA ILE A 17 8.21 0.76 -2.45
C ILE A 17 9.22 0.05 -1.56
N GLN A 18 9.74 -1.07 -2.05
CA GLN A 18 10.86 -1.79 -1.44
C GLN A 18 12.16 -1.40 -2.12
N ILE A 19 12.77 -0.29 -1.67
CA ILE A 19 13.99 0.27 -2.26
C ILE A 19 15.14 -0.76 -2.34
N GLY A 20 15.32 -1.57 -1.28
CA GLY A 20 16.38 -2.59 -1.24
C GLY A 20 16.20 -3.69 -2.31
N ASN A 21 14.96 -4.04 -2.62
CA ASN A 21 14.62 -5.07 -3.61
C ASN A 21 14.31 -4.47 -4.99
N LYS A 22 14.26 -3.14 -5.11
CA LYS A 22 13.82 -2.40 -6.30
C LYS A 22 12.44 -2.85 -6.79
N GLU A 23 11.48 -2.92 -5.87
CA GLU A 23 10.11 -3.34 -6.17
C GLU A 23 9.11 -2.23 -5.83
N ILE A 24 8.12 -2.03 -6.69
CA ILE A 24 6.97 -1.16 -6.47
C ILE A 24 5.71 -2.04 -6.55
N GLY A 25 5.08 -2.28 -5.40
CA GLY A 25 3.86 -3.06 -5.26
C GLY A 25 2.62 -2.19 -5.14
N TYR A 26 1.53 -2.58 -5.77
CA TYR A 26 0.19 -1.99 -5.62
C TYR A 26 -0.75 -3.00 -4.94
N TYR A 27 -1.45 -2.55 -3.90
CA TYR A 27 -2.37 -3.34 -3.10
C TYR A 27 -3.72 -2.65 -3.05
N ASP A 28 -4.76 -3.35 -3.48
CA ASP A 28 -6.10 -2.78 -3.64
C ASP A 28 -7.16 -3.82 -3.27
N SER A 29 -7.97 -3.47 -2.27
CA SER A 29 -9.03 -4.33 -1.75
C SER A 29 -10.22 -4.49 -2.70
N LEU A 30 -10.33 -3.68 -3.76
CA LEU A 30 -11.27 -3.81 -4.88
C LEU A 30 -10.63 -4.48 -6.10
N ASN A 31 -9.39 -4.94 -6.01
CA ASN A 31 -8.70 -5.69 -7.06
C ASN A 31 -8.51 -4.93 -8.38
N ASN A 32 -8.36 -3.59 -8.33
CA ASN A 32 -7.94 -2.81 -9.49
C ASN A 32 -6.45 -3.05 -9.79
N ASP A 33 -6.03 -2.81 -11.04
CA ASP A 33 -4.64 -3.07 -11.46
C ASP A 33 -3.63 -2.02 -10.96
N GLY A 34 -4.07 -0.79 -10.69
CA GLY A 34 -3.23 0.31 -10.23
C GLY A 34 -2.23 0.83 -11.26
N THR A 35 -2.33 0.43 -12.53
CA THR A 35 -1.31 0.68 -13.58
C THR A 35 -0.94 2.17 -13.68
N LYS A 36 -1.94 3.06 -13.66
CA LYS A 36 -1.72 4.51 -13.71
C LYS A 36 -1.00 5.05 -12.47
N SER A 37 -1.31 4.51 -11.29
CA SER A 37 -0.70 4.92 -10.02
C SER A 37 0.75 4.44 -9.94
N LEU A 38 1.02 3.20 -10.35
CA LEU A 38 2.37 2.64 -10.45
C LEU A 38 3.27 3.48 -11.37
N HIS A 39 2.79 3.84 -12.57
CA HIS A 39 3.54 4.67 -13.51
C HIS A 39 3.88 6.05 -12.93
N LYS A 40 2.91 6.73 -12.29
CA LYS A 40 3.16 8.04 -11.66
C LYS A 40 4.17 7.97 -10.52
N ILE A 41 4.13 6.90 -9.73
CA ILE A 41 5.10 6.70 -8.66
C ILE A 41 6.51 6.45 -9.23
N TRP A 42 6.62 5.72 -10.33
CA TRP A 42 7.89 5.58 -11.03
C TRP A 42 8.46 6.91 -11.51
N GLU A 43 7.66 7.70 -12.24
CA GLU A 43 8.07 9.03 -12.72
C GLU A 43 8.53 9.92 -11.55
N PHE A 44 7.81 9.87 -10.43
CA PHE A 44 8.19 10.59 -9.22
C PHE A 44 9.54 10.12 -8.66
N LEU A 45 9.75 8.80 -8.54
CA LEU A 45 11.00 8.24 -8.00
C LEU A 45 12.21 8.59 -8.86
N ASP A 46 12.09 8.44 -10.18
CA ASP A 46 13.17 8.79 -11.10
C ASP A 46 13.48 10.30 -11.08
N THR A 47 12.42 11.13 -11.06
CA THR A 47 12.56 12.60 -10.95
C THR A 47 13.22 13.01 -9.62
N GLU A 48 12.83 12.41 -8.49
CA GLU A 48 13.45 12.69 -7.18
C GLU A 48 14.90 12.22 -7.13
N SER A 49 15.21 11.04 -7.68
CA SER A 49 16.60 10.56 -7.75
C SER A 49 17.46 11.47 -8.62
N MET A 50 16.97 11.87 -9.79
CA MET A 50 17.68 12.77 -10.69
C MET A 50 17.89 14.15 -10.06
N SER A 51 16.87 14.70 -9.39
CA SER A 51 16.94 16.05 -8.80
C SER A 51 17.89 16.10 -7.60
N ARG A 52 17.82 15.11 -6.69
CA ARG A 52 18.55 15.09 -5.41
C ARG A 52 19.91 14.42 -5.49
N LEU A 53 20.01 13.29 -6.19
CA LEU A 53 21.21 12.45 -6.23
C LEU A 53 22.01 12.62 -7.52
N LYS A 54 21.49 13.41 -8.47
CA LYS A 54 22.09 13.59 -9.80
C LYS A 54 22.32 12.26 -10.54
N CYS A 55 21.48 11.27 -10.24
CA CYS A 55 21.55 9.91 -10.78
C CYS A 55 20.15 9.46 -11.18
N GLY A 56 19.95 9.11 -12.46
CA GLY A 56 18.71 8.49 -12.93
C GLY A 56 18.59 7.05 -12.44
N LEU A 57 17.36 6.57 -12.29
CA LEU A 57 17.08 5.17 -12.01
C LEU A 57 17.00 4.37 -13.32
N GLU A 58 17.49 3.14 -13.28
CA GLU A 58 17.41 2.25 -14.43
C GLU A 58 16.15 1.38 -14.33
N ASP A 59 15.13 1.69 -15.13
CA ASP A 59 13.80 1.05 -15.12
C ASP A 59 13.87 -0.49 -15.18
N SER A 60 14.74 -1.02 -16.04
CA SER A 60 14.95 -2.47 -16.22
C SER A 60 15.37 -3.21 -14.94
N LYS A 61 15.86 -2.49 -13.92
CA LYS A 61 16.25 -3.05 -12.61
C LYS A 61 15.13 -3.01 -11.58
N TRP A 62 13.96 -2.46 -11.92
CA TRP A 62 12.81 -2.36 -11.04
C TRP A 62 11.70 -3.32 -11.49
N THR A 63 10.96 -3.83 -10.50
CA THR A 63 9.79 -4.68 -10.74
C THR A 63 8.53 -3.98 -10.28
N TYR A 64 7.46 -4.09 -11.08
CA TYR A 64 6.15 -3.52 -10.80
C TYR A 64 5.16 -4.65 -10.60
N THR A 65 4.54 -4.71 -9.43
CA THR A 65 3.62 -5.79 -9.07
C THR A 65 2.26 -5.22 -8.69
N SER A 66 1.21 -5.59 -9.42
CA SER A 66 -0.16 -5.45 -8.94
C SER A 66 -0.53 -6.71 -8.17
N HIS A 67 -0.61 -6.64 -6.84
CA HIS A 67 -0.81 -7.82 -6.02
C HIS A 67 -2.25 -8.33 -6.11
N GLN A 68 -2.38 -9.57 -6.55
CA GLN A 68 -3.65 -10.30 -6.67
C GLN A 68 -3.71 -11.42 -5.63
N GLY A 69 -4.90 -11.95 -5.37
CA GLY A 69 -5.08 -13.04 -4.38
C GLY A 69 -4.87 -12.61 -2.92
N ILE A 70 -4.86 -11.30 -2.67
CA ILE A 70 -4.84 -10.72 -1.32
C ILE A 70 -6.26 -10.61 -0.77
N PRO A 71 -6.47 -10.41 0.55
CA PRO A 71 -7.82 -10.25 1.10
C PRO A 71 -8.57 -9.10 0.44
N LEU A 72 -9.80 -9.32 -0.02
CA LEU A 72 -10.60 -8.31 -0.72
C LEU A 72 -11.75 -7.80 0.15
N GLN A 73 -12.15 -6.55 -0.09
CA GLN A 73 -13.34 -5.97 0.55
C GLN A 73 -14.61 -6.47 -0.14
N GLN A 74 -15.71 -6.49 0.61
CA GLN A 74 -17.04 -6.89 0.15
C GLN A 74 -18.10 -5.81 0.41
N ASN A 75 -17.68 -4.59 0.78
CA ASN A 75 -18.54 -3.43 0.98
C ASN A 75 -17.88 -2.15 0.45
N GLY A 76 -18.57 -1.00 0.55
CA GLY A 76 -18.11 0.28 0.00
C GLY A 76 -17.39 1.21 0.99
N TYR A 77 -17.10 0.79 2.21
CA TYR A 77 -16.61 1.68 3.28
C TYR A 77 -15.36 1.19 4.01
N ASP A 78 -14.94 -0.06 3.80
CA ASP A 78 -13.77 -0.66 4.46
C ASP A 78 -12.44 -0.49 3.70
N CYS A 79 -12.41 0.09 2.51
CA CYS A 79 -11.17 0.28 1.72
C CYS A 79 -10.03 0.95 2.52
N GLY A 80 -10.35 1.94 3.35
CA GLY A 80 -9.37 2.58 4.23
C GLY A 80 -8.84 1.64 5.33
N VAL A 81 -9.68 0.78 5.89
CA VAL A 81 -9.27 -0.21 6.90
C VAL A 81 -8.38 -1.27 6.25
N PHE A 82 -8.76 -1.80 5.08
CA PHE A 82 -7.91 -2.72 4.31
C PHE A 82 -6.54 -2.09 3.99
N THR A 83 -6.51 -0.84 3.52
CA THR A 83 -5.27 -0.09 3.24
C THR A 83 -4.36 -0.04 4.46
N CYS A 84 -4.90 0.27 5.65
CA CYS A 84 -4.16 0.25 6.91
C CYS A 84 -3.67 -1.15 7.28
N GLN A 85 -4.50 -2.19 7.13
CA GLN A 85 -4.13 -3.56 7.48
C GLN A 85 -3.07 -4.15 6.52
N TYR A 86 -3.11 -3.81 5.23
CA TYR A 86 -2.02 -4.14 4.31
C TYR A 86 -0.71 -3.49 4.75
N ALA A 87 -0.74 -2.19 5.08
CA ALA A 87 0.43 -1.47 5.56
C ALA A 87 0.98 -2.07 6.87
N GLU A 88 0.11 -2.40 7.82
CA GLU A 88 0.45 -3.05 9.09
C GLU A 88 1.21 -4.36 8.84
N CYS A 89 0.64 -5.29 8.07
CA CYS A 89 1.27 -6.58 7.78
C CYS A 89 2.59 -6.43 7.02
N LEU A 90 2.62 -5.60 5.97
CA LEU A 90 3.82 -5.38 5.16
C LEU A 90 4.96 -4.75 5.98
N SER A 91 4.64 -3.83 6.88
CA SER A 91 5.63 -3.20 7.76
C SER A 91 6.26 -4.14 8.77
N ARG A 92 5.53 -5.19 9.17
CA ARG A 92 5.99 -6.23 10.07
C ARG A 92 6.55 -7.46 9.35
N GLY A 93 6.54 -7.48 8.01
CA GLY A 93 6.96 -8.63 7.20
C GLY A 93 6.07 -9.85 7.38
N SER A 94 4.79 -9.67 7.72
CA SER A 94 3.83 -10.75 7.95
C SER A 94 2.88 -10.95 6.76
N SER A 95 2.28 -12.14 6.69
CA SER A 95 1.25 -12.46 5.69
C SER A 95 -0.09 -11.83 6.03
N PHE A 96 -0.92 -11.64 5.00
CA PHE A 96 -2.29 -11.11 5.16
C PHE A 96 -3.24 -12.19 5.69
N ASN A 97 -3.21 -12.43 7.00
CA ASN A 97 -4.05 -13.43 7.67
C ASN A 97 -5.37 -12.83 8.17
N PHE A 98 -6.07 -12.07 7.32
CA PHE A 98 -7.36 -11.46 7.65
C PHE A 98 -8.31 -11.48 6.45
N ASN A 99 -9.58 -11.19 6.70
CA ASN A 99 -10.59 -11.03 5.65
C ASN A 99 -11.65 -10.00 6.07
N GLN A 100 -12.67 -9.82 5.24
CA GLN A 100 -13.77 -8.88 5.47
C GLN A 100 -14.45 -9.00 6.85
N GLN A 101 -14.55 -10.20 7.43
CA GLN A 101 -15.21 -10.42 8.73
C GLN A 101 -14.47 -9.74 9.89
N TYR A 102 -13.18 -9.45 9.72
CA TYR A 102 -12.32 -8.85 10.75
C TYR A 102 -12.43 -7.33 10.78
N MET A 103 -12.99 -6.69 9.74
CA MET A 103 -12.96 -5.23 9.59
C MET A 103 -13.66 -4.48 10.73
N SER A 104 -14.75 -5.03 11.29
CA SER A 104 -15.41 -4.44 12.46
C SER A 104 -14.48 -4.42 13.68
N GLY A 105 -13.80 -5.53 13.94
CA GLY A 105 -12.82 -5.63 15.02
C GLY A 105 -11.63 -4.70 14.81
N PHE A 106 -11.12 -4.61 13.57
CA PHE A 106 -10.02 -3.68 13.26
C PHE A 106 -10.43 -2.22 13.42
N ARG A 107 -11.68 -1.83 13.12
CA ARG A 107 -12.16 -0.47 13.39
C ARG A 107 -12.12 -0.13 14.88
N GLU A 108 -12.59 -1.04 15.73
CA GLU A 108 -12.54 -0.89 17.18
C GLU A 108 -11.10 -0.83 17.70
N GLN A 109 -10.23 -1.71 17.18
CA GLN A 109 -8.80 -1.72 17.50
C GLN A 109 -8.14 -0.40 17.12
N MET A 110 -8.34 0.09 15.89
CA MET A 110 -7.78 1.37 15.43
C MET A 110 -8.23 2.54 16.31
N VAL A 111 -9.50 2.56 16.75
CA VAL A 111 -9.98 3.60 17.70
C VAL A 111 -9.21 3.54 19.01
N ALA A 112 -8.95 2.35 19.55
CA ALA A 112 -8.19 2.18 20.77
C ALA A 112 -6.72 2.59 20.60
N GLU A 113 -6.08 2.16 19.51
CA GLU A 113 -4.68 2.48 19.18
C GLU A 113 -4.45 3.97 18.97
N ILE A 114 -5.36 4.65 18.25
CA ILE A 114 -5.30 6.10 18.03
C ILE A 114 -5.44 6.85 19.37
N LYS A 115 -6.39 6.45 20.23
CA LYS A 115 -6.57 7.07 21.56
C LYS A 115 -5.36 6.86 22.45
N LYS A 116 -4.73 5.68 22.38
CA LYS A 116 -3.57 5.32 23.18
C LYS A 116 -2.27 5.93 22.63
N GLY A 117 -2.20 6.19 21.32
CA GLY A 117 -0.98 6.59 20.63
C GLY A 117 0.04 5.45 20.47
N ALA A 118 -0.42 4.19 20.48
CA ALA A 118 0.44 3.02 20.33
C ALA A 118 -0.33 1.84 19.72
N LEU A 119 0.34 1.12 18.82
CA LEU A 119 -0.12 -0.17 18.29
C LEU A 119 0.00 -1.27 19.35
N TYR A 120 -0.79 -2.32 19.21
CA TYR A 120 -0.65 -3.54 20.01
C TYR A 120 0.41 -4.50 19.44
#